data_AF-A0A7V1F7Q8-F1
#
_entry.id   AF-A0A7V1F7Q8-F1
#
_cell.length_a   1.000
_cell.length_b   1.000
_cell.length_c   1.000
_cell.angle_alpha   90.00
_cell.angle_beta   90.00
_cell.angle_gamma   90.00
#
_symmetry.space_group_name_H-M   'P 1'
#
loop_
_entity.id
_entity.type
_entity.pdbx_description
1 polymer ?
#
loop_
_entity_poly.entity_id
_entity_poly.type
_entity_poly.pdbx_seq_one_letter_code
_entity_poly.pdbx_strand_id
1 'polypeptide(L)'
;MTLRQLVNKATNKDNFTSLSDYTNFAKHYLDFIKTKLQAVIVSRNENNYRFFQYKKDGTYNVTRPINSDLMLSLEELTVGIDPFFELLDNVRDDAIDTKENRVLINNFIYTCQQSIGAVLDALPAKRVNTARKINGDLFERFIRLIISKAGVDVSDGNIAVPVKINGEIAFNFNYQHDLIIKVDDETKAIGSVKTSSKDRLDKIFIDKFLFNRLTDTDTPHFAIFLNDVQRKGKEGKYGVGATFLPGHFKGYTIKLNSLDGVYYFDIRPNMKTEAILKDHIKTFDHFLLSDIWKFIE
;
A
#
# COMPACT_ATOMS: atom_id res chain seq x y z
N MET A 1 -10.18 -0.07 -23.19
CA MET A 1 -10.90 1.18 -22.80
C MET A 1 -10.19 2.42 -23.35
N THR A 2 -10.82 3.60 -23.34
CA THR A 2 -10.16 4.91 -23.53
C THR A 2 -9.68 5.49 -22.19
N LEU A 3 -8.78 6.48 -22.21
CA LEU A 3 -8.30 7.12 -20.98
C LEU A 3 -9.45 7.75 -20.19
N ARG A 4 -10.38 8.44 -20.87
CA ARG A 4 -11.57 9.02 -20.24
C ARG A 4 -12.41 7.99 -19.51
N GLN A 5 -12.62 6.81 -20.10
CA GLN A 5 -13.37 5.72 -19.46
C GLN A 5 -12.63 5.19 -18.23
N LEU A 6 -11.31 5.04 -18.30
CA LEU A 6 -10.48 4.61 -17.18
C LEU A 6 -10.52 5.63 -16.03
N VAL A 7 -10.38 6.92 -16.33
CA VAL A 7 -10.48 8.00 -15.33
C VAL A 7 -11.86 7.99 -14.67
N ASN A 8 -12.94 7.91 -15.45
CA ASN A 8 -14.29 7.85 -14.89
C ASN A 8 -14.45 6.66 -13.95
N LYS A 9 -13.95 5.47 -14.34
CA LYS A 9 -14.00 4.28 -13.50
C LYS A 9 -13.17 4.45 -12.23
N ALA A 10 -11.93 4.94 -12.33
CA ALA A 10 -11.03 5.17 -11.20
C ALA A 10 -11.56 6.22 -10.20
N THR A 11 -12.29 7.24 -10.68
CA THR A 11 -12.79 8.32 -9.81
C THR A 11 -14.04 7.97 -9.02
N ASN A 12 -14.75 6.89 -9.39
CA ASN A 12 -15.89 6.41 -8.64
C ASN A 12 -15.46 5.17 -7.82
N LYS A 13 -15.37 5.36 -6.49
CA LYS A 13 -14.94 4.31 -5.55
C LYS A 13 -15.88 3.12 -5.49
N ASP A 14 -17.14 3.27 -5.91
CA ASP A 14 -18.12 2.18 -5.88
C ASP A 14 -17.84 1.13 -6.96
N ASN A 15 -16.94 1.43 -7.91
CA ASN A 15 -16.45 0.47 -8.88
C ASN A 15 -15.39 -0.50 -8.33
N PHE A 16 -15.03 -0.39 -7.04
CA PHE A 16 -13.95 -1.14 -6.41
C PHE A 16 -14.40 -1.73 -5.08
N THR A 17 -15.28 -2.73 -5.14
CA THR A 17 -15.88 -3.37 -3.95
C THR A 17 -15.42 -4.81 -3.79
N SER A 18 -14.82 -5.42 -4.82
CA SER A 18 -14.27 -6.77 -4.81
C SER A 18 -12.83 -6.80 -5.34
N LEU A 19 -12.06 -7.84 -5.01
CA LEU A 19 -10.70 -8.04 -5.56
C LEU A 19 -10.71 -8.10 -7.11
N SER A 20 -11.72 -8.72 -7.69
CA SER A 20 -11.91 -8.82 -9.14
C SER A 20 -12.04 -7.45 -9.81
N ASP A 21 -12.59 -6.44 -9.13
CA ASP A 21 -12.69 -5.09 -9.68
C ASP A 21 -11.31 -4.44 -9.88
N TYR A 22 -10.41 -4.62 -8.92
CA TYR A 22 -9.03 -4.13 -9.00
C TYR A 22 -8.28 -4.85 -10.12
N THR A 23 -8.39 -6.18 -10.20
CA THR A 23 -7.76 -6.99 -11.25
C THR A 23 -8.28 -6.61 -12.64
N ASN A 24 -9.59 -6.47 -12.81
CA ASN A 24 -10.20 -6.07 -14.07
C ASN A 24 -9.79 -4.64 -14.48
N PHE A 25 -9.72 -3.72 -13.52
CA PHE A 25 -9.24 -2.37 -13.78
C PHE A 25 -7.78 -2.38 -14.26
N ALA A 26 -6.91 -3.12 -13.57
CA ALA A 26 -5.50 -3.27 -13.94
C ALA A 26 -5.36 -3.84 -15.36
N LYS A 27 -6.09 -4.89 -15.69
CA LYS A 27 -6.14 -5.48 -17.05
C LYS A 27 -6.49 -4.44 -18.11
N HIS A 28 -7.54 -3.64 -17.88
CA HIS A 28 -7.93 -2.59 -18.81
C HIS A 28 -6.90 -1.46 -18.94
N TYR A 29 -6.20 -1.13 -17.86
CA TYR A 29 -5.14 -0.13 -17.89
C TYR A 29 -3.89 -0.64 -18.61
N LEU A 30 -3.47 -1.88 -18.32
CA LEU A 30 -2.34 -2.54 -18.99
C LEU A 30 -2.58 -2.66 -20.50
N ASP A 31 -3.79 -3.04 -20.92
CA ASP A 31 -4.21 -3.02 -22.32
C ASP A 31 -4.12 -1.61 -22.93
N PHE A 32 -4.57 -0.59 -22.20
CA PHE A 32 -4.49 0.80 -22.66
C PHE A 32 -3.05 1.26 -22.88
N ILE A 33 -2.13 0.99 -21.95
CA ILE A 33 -0.76 1.52 -22.04
C ILE A 33 0.10 0.85 -23.12
N LYS A 34 -0.31 -0.32 -23.65
CA LYS A 34 0.42 -0.99 -24.74
C LYS A 34 0.56 -0.15 -26.00
N THR A 35 -0.49 0.60 -26.37
CA THR A 35 -0.56 1.28 -27.66
C THR A 35 -1.04 2.73 -27.59
N LYS A 36 -1.58 3.17 -26.44
CA LYS A 36 -2.30 4.45 -26.36
C LYS A 36 -1.55 5.56 -25.62
N LEU A 37 -0.33 5.30 -25.14
CA LEU A 37 0.53 6.34 -24.57
C LEU A 37 1.08 7.29 -25.64
N GLN A 38 1.45 8.50 -25.20
CA GLN A 38 2.26 9.42 -26.00
C GLN A 38 3.73 9.00 -26.00
N ALA A 39 4.25 8.65 -24.82
CA ALA A 39 5.62 8.22 -24.62
C ALA A 39 5.77 7.41 -23.33
N VAL A 40 6.79 6.55 -23.30
CA VAL A 40 7.32 5.94 -22.08
C VAL A 40 8.68 6.57 -21.80
N ILE A 41 8.81 7.21 -20.64
CA ILE A 41 10.03 7.92 -20.23
C ILE A 41 10.74 7.08 -19.18
N VAL A 42 12.00 6.74 -19.43
CA VAL A 42 12.85 6.06 -18.46
C VAL A 42 13.47 7.10 -17.52
N SER A 43 13.42 6.83 -16.21
CA SER A 43 14.04 7.66 -15.18
C SER A 43 15.55 7.76 -15.39
N ARG A 44 16.12 8.95 -15.21
CA ARG A 44 17.54 9.22 -15.49
C ARG A 44 18.51 8.73 -14.43
N ASN A 45 18.05 8.59 -13.18
CA ASN A 45 18.92 8.23 -12.05
C ASN A 45 18.68 6.81 -11.53
N GLU A 46 17.54 6.21 -11.84
CA GLU A 46 17.19 4.83 -11.46
C GLU A 46 16.36 4.22 -12.59
N ASN A 47 17.02 3.52 -13.52
CA ASN A 47 16.44 3.14 -14.82
C ASN A 47 15.32 2.10 -14.75
N ASN A 48 15.17 1.42 -13.61
CA ASN A 48 14.03 0.54 -13.34
C ASN A 48 12.72 1.32 -13.14
N TYR A 49 12.76 2.64 -12.96
CA TYR A 49 11.55 3.46 -12.92
C TYR A 49 11.19 4.03 -14.28
N ARG A 50 9.90 3.93 -14.61
CA ARG A 50 9.29 4.48 -15.82
C ARG A 50 8.21 5.49 -15.47
N PHE A 51 7.96 6.39 -16.42
CA PHE A 51 6.85 7.31 -16.40
C PHE A 51 6.06 7.19 -17.70
N PHE A 52 4.74 7.15 -17.60
CA PHE A 52 3.89 7.09 -18.77
C PHE A 52 3.33 8.47 -19.06
N GLN A 53 3.58 8.98 -20.26
CA GLN A 53 3.00 10.24 -20.73
C GLN A 53 1.71 9.96 -21.48
N TYR A 54 0.62 10.58 -21.04
CA TYR A 54 -0.67 10.50 -21.73
C TYR A 54 -0.70 11.40 -22.96
N LYS A 55 -1.64 11.14 -23.87
CA LYS A 55 -1.90 12.00 -25.03
C LYS A 55 -2.70 13.25 -24.59
N LYS A 56 -3.17 14.02 -25.56
CA LYS A 56 -3.97 15.25 -25.33
C LYS A 56 -5.19 15.01 -24.44
N ASP A 57 -5.82 13.84 -24.50
CA ASP A 57 -6.97 13.45 -23.69
C ASP A 57 -6.65 13.25 -22.20
N GLY A 58 -5.36 13.15 -21.83
CA GLY A 58 -4.84 13.21 -20.46
C GLY A 58 -4.01 14.46 -20.18
N THR A 59 -4.25 15.55 -20.94
CA THR A 59 -3.53 16.85 -20.83
C THR A 59 -2.00 16.75 -20.90
N TYR A 60 -1.48 15.72 -21.59
CA TYR A 60 -0.05 15.40 -21.62
C TYR A 60 0.56 15.14 -20.23
N ASN A 61 -0.27 14.85 -19.23
CA ASN A 61 0.18 14.54 -17.89
C ASN A 61 1.07 13.30 -17.92
N VAL A 62 2.02 13.31 -17.00
CA VAL A 62 2.95 12.22 -16.77
C VAL A 62 2.59 11.57 -15.44
N THR A 63 2.57 10.25 -15.41
CA THR A 63 2.27 9.48 -14.20
C THR A 63 3.31 9.74 -13.10
N ARG A 64 3.00 9.30 -11.88
CA ARG A 64 3.97 8.94 -10.85
C ARG A 64 5.01 7.94 -11.37
N PRO A 65 6.15 7.78 -10.67
CA PRO A 65 7.10 6.71 -10.99
C PRO A 65 6.44 5.33 -10.85
N ILE A 66 6.71 4.45 -11.81
CA ILE A 66 6.28 3.06 -11.82
C ILE A 66 7.53 2.20 -11.92
N ASN A 67 7.74 1.31 -10.96
CA ASN A 67 8.86 0.38 -10.96
C ASN A 67 8.57 -0.74 -11.95
N SER A 68 9.35 -0.82 -13.04
CA SER A 68 9.16 -1.81 -14.09
C SER A 68 9.60 -3.21 -13.70
N ASP A 69 10.32 -3.37 -12.58
CA ASP A 69 10.68 -4.67 -12.05
C ASP A 69 9.52 -5.31 -11.25
N LEU A 70 8.50 -4.50 -10.90
CA LEU A 70 7.33 -4.93 -10.13
C LEU A 70 6.03 -4.87 -10.95
N MET A 71 5.91 -3.94 -11.89
CA MET A 71 4.72 -3.79 -12.73
C MET A 71 4.64 -4.91 -13.76
N LEU A 72 3.67 -5.81 -13.60
CA LEU A 72 3.41 -6.90 -14.54
C LEU A 72 2.94 -6.36 -15.90
N SER A 73 3.32 -7.05 -16.96
CA SER A 73 2.69 -6.91 -18.28
C SER A 73 1.24 -7.42 -18.27
N LEU A 74 0.49 -7.13 -19.34
CA LEU A 74 -0.89 -7.61 -19.48
C LEU A 74 -0.95 -9.15 -19.48
N GLU A 75 -0.01 -9.78 -20.17
CA GLU A 75 0.14 -11.22 -20.28
C GLU A 75 0.44 -11.83 -18.91
N GLU A 76 1.45 -11.31 -18.20
CA GLU A 76 1.82 -11.80 -16.87
C GLU A 76 0.70 -11.61 -15.86
N LEU A 77 0.03 -10.44 -15.86
CA LEU A 77 -1.12 -10.22 -15.00
C LEU A 77 -2.24 -11.22 -15.31
N THR A 78 -2.55 -11.46 -16.59
CA THR A 78 -3.64 -12.35 -17.00
C THR A 78 -3.38 -13.80 -16.60
N VAL A 79 -2.15 -14.29 -16.79
CA VAL A 79 -1.76 -15.65 -16.36
C VAL A 79 -1.70 -15.76 -14.83
N GLY A 80 -1.33 -14.67 -14.14
CA GLY A 80 -1.23 -14.64 -12.69
C GLY A 80 -2.56 -14.50 -11.95
N ILE A 81 -3.70 -14.30 -12.62
CA ILE A 81 -5.01 -14.08 -11.95
C ILE A 81 -5.38 -15.30 -11.09
N ASP A 82 -5.55 -16.46 -11.71
CA ASP A 82 -6.03 -17.65 -11.00
C ASP A 82 -5.02 -18.09 -9.94
N PRO A 83 -3.70 -18.18 -10.22
CA PRO A 83 -2.71 -18.48 -9.19
C PRO A 83 -2.72 -17.49 -8.03
N PHE A 84 -2.91 -16.19 -8.28
CA PHE A 84 -2.98 -15.20 -7.20
C PHE A 84 -4.18 -15.45 -6.27
N PHE A 85 -5.36 -15.73 -6.82
CA PHE A 85 -6.53 -16.03 -6.00
C PHE A 85 -6.40 -17.36 -5.24
N GLU A 86 -5.85 -18.39 -5.89
CA GLU A 86 -5.53 -19.66 -5.24
C GLU A 86 -4.54 -19.49 -4.08
N LEU A 87 -3.51 -18.66 -4.26
CA LEU A 87 -2.57 -18.34 -3.18
C LEU A 87 -3.27 -17.66 -2.00
N LEU A 88 -4.16 -16.70 -2.26
CA LEU A 88 -4.89 -16.03 -1.19
C LEU A 88 -5.78 -17.00 -0.40
N ASP A 89 -6.35 -18.00 -1.04
CA ASP A 89 -7.18 -19.03 -0.40
C ASP A 89 -6.35 -20.03 0.44
N ASN A 90 -5.04 -20.13 0.19
CA ASN A 90 -4.15 -21.12 0.81
C ASN A 90 -2.98 -20.48 1.59
N VAL A 91 -3.09 -19.21 1.99
CA VAL A 91 -2.02 -18.42 2.64
C VAL A 91 -1.41 -19.03 3.91
N ARG A 92 -2.07 -20.01 4.53
CA ARG A 92 -1.61 -20.72 5.73
C ARG A 92 -0.88 -22.03 5.45
N ASP A 93 -0.82 -22.47 4.19
CA ASP A 93 -0.10 -23.67 3.82
C ASP A 93 1.39 -23.36 3.62
N ASP A 94 2.26 -23.95 4.44
CA ASP A 94 3.71 -23.77 4.33
C ASP A 94 4.24 -24.12 2.92
N ALA A 95 3.57 -25.01 2.18
CA ALA A 95 3.97 -25.40 0.83
C ALA A 95 3.85 -24.25 -0.19
N ILE A 96 3.02 -23.24 0.07
CA ILE A 96 2.87 -22.09 -0.82
C ILE A 96 3.92 -21.00 -0.57
N ASP A 97 4.72 -21.11 0.49
CA ASP A 97 5.80 -20.19 0.81
C ASP A 97 7.04 -20.41 -0.08
N THR A 98 6.87 -20.12 -1.37
CA THR A 98 7.94 -20.16 -2.37
C THR A 98 8.34 -18.75 -2.78
N LYS A 99 9.56 -18.60 -3.28
CA LYS A 99 10.06 -17.31 -3.78
C LYS A 99 9.20 -16.78 -4.91
N GLU A 100 8.75 -17.67 -5.79
CA GLU A 100 7.90 -17.36 -6.95
C GLU A 100 6.54 -16.83 -6.50
N ASN A 101 5.92 -17.47 -5.50
CA ASN A 101 4.63 -17.04 -4.95
C ASN A 101 4.74 -15.70 -4.20
N ARG A 102 5.81 -15.50 -3.42
CA ARG A 102 6.12 -14.21 -2.77
C ARG A 102 6.25 -13.08 -3.79
N VAL A 103 6.93 -13.33 -4.90
CA VAL A 103 7.06 -12.36 -6.01
C VAL A 103 5.70 -12.10 -6.65
N LEU A 104 4.91 -13.14 -6.93
CA LEU A 104 3.58 -13.00 -7.51
C LEU A 104 2.68 -12.12 -6.63
N ILE A 105 2.60 -12.39 -5.32
CA ILE A 105 1.79 -11.61 -4.37
C ILE A 105 2.15 -10.12 -4.46
N ASN A 106 3.42 -9.77 -4.31
CA ASN A 106 3.85 -8.38 -4.31
C ASN A 106 3.59 -7.70 -5.67
N ASN A 107 4.01 -8.33 -6.77
CA ASN A 107 3.93 -7.73 -8.10
C ASN A 107 2.48 -7.58 -8.56
N PHE A 108 1.63 -8.56 -8.27
CA PHE A 108 0.22 -8.52 -8.65
C PHE A 108 -0.51 -7.36 -7.95
N ILE A 109 -0.37 -7.26 -6.61
CA ILE A 109 -0.99 -6.20 -5.82
C ILE A 109 -0.42 -4.83 -6.21
N TYR A 110 0.91 -4.72 -6.37
CA TYR A 110 1.57 -3.50 -6.82
C TYR A 110 1.00 -3.04 -8.17
N THR A 111 0.87 -3.96 -9.13
CA THR A 111 0.37 -3.68 -10.48
C THR A 111 -1.07 -3.17 -10.44
N CYS A 112 -1.93 -3.82 -9.65
CA CYS A 112 -3.32 -3.41 -9.48
C CYS A 112 -3.42 -2.00 -8.90
N GLN A 113 -2.70 -1.73 -7.81
CA GLN A 113 -2.76 -0.43 -7.14
C GLN A 113 -2.12 0.69 -7.98
N GLN A 114 -0.97 0.43 -8.62
CA GLN A 114 -0.29 1.43 -9.44
C GLN A 114 -1.05 1.74 -10.72
N SER A 115 -1.81 0.79 -11.26
CA SER A 115 -2.71 1.06 -12.39
C SER A 115 -3.73 2.15 -12.06
N ILE A 116 -4.35 2.07 -10.87
CA ILE A 116 -5.30 3.08 -10.37
C ILE A 116 -4.57 4.42 -10.18
N GLY A 117 -3.44 4.39 -9.48
CA GLY A 117 -2.65 5.59 -9.20
C GLY A 117 -2.23 6.32 -10.48
N ALA A 118 -1.74 5.59 -11.46
CA ALA A 118 -1.31 6.13 -12.74
C ALA A 118 -2.48 6.77 -13.50
N VAL A 119 -3.62 6.09 -13.61
CA VAL A 119 -4.83 6.66 -14.25
C VAL A 119 -5.28 7.95 -13.57
N LEU A 120 -5.27 8.00 -12.23
CA LEU A 120 -5.65 9.19 -11.48
C LEU A 120 -4.70 10.37 -11.71
N ASP A 121 -3.46 10.13 -12.13
CA ASP A 121 -2.52 11.19 -12.51
C ASP A 121 -2.89 11.86 -13.86
N ALA A 122 -3.82 11.28 -14.64
CA ALA A 122 -4.41 11.94 -15.81
C ALA A 122 -5.43 13.03 -15.45
N LEU A 123 -5.83 13.14 -14.16
CA LEU A 123 -6.73 14.21 -13.74
C LEU A 123 -6.05 15.59 -13.86
N PRO A 124 -6.81 16.65 -14.18
CA PRO A 124 -6.27 18.00 -14.26
C PRO A 124 -5.60 18.44 -12.96
N ALA A 125 -4.60 19.33 -13.04
CA ALA A 125 -3.82 19.81 -11.89
C ALA A 125 -4.66 20.26 -10.69
N LYS A 126 -5.82 20.90 -10.94
CA LYS A 126 -6.77 21.33 -9.89
C LYS A 126 -7.41 20.19 -9.09
N ARG A 127 -7.30 18.93 -9.54
CA ARG A 127 -7.86 17.72 -8.90
C ARG A 127 -6.81 16.79 -8.32
N VAL A 128 -5.55 17.22 -8.21
CA VAL A 128 -4.45 16.40 -7.66
C VAL A 128 -4.73 15.93 -6.24
N ASN A 129 -5.30 16.76 -5.37
CA ASN A 129 -5.64 16.35 -4.00
C ASN A 129 -6.77 15.32 -3.98
N THR A 130 -7.77 15.46 -4.86
CA THR A 130 -8.82 14.46 -5.05
C THR A 130 -8.24 13.13 -5.53
N ALA A 131 -7.31 13.17 -6.51
CA ALA A 131 -6.62 11.98 -7.02
C ALA A 131 -5.86 11.25 -5.90
N ARG A 132 -5.10 11.99 -5.07
CA ARG A 132 -4.38 11.43 -3.92
C ARG A 132 -5.31 10.78 -2.91
N LYS A 133 -6.42 11.45 -2.56
CA LYS A 133 -7.42 10.92 -1.63
C LYS A 133 -8.05 9.62 -2.15
N ILE A 134 -8.56 9.63 -3.39
CA ILE A 134 -9.16 8.44 -4.00
C ILE A 134 -8.15 7.28 -4.05
N ASN A 135 -6.91 7.55 -4.46
CA ASN A 135 -5.88 6.52 -4.52
C ASN A 135 -5.55 5.93 -3.13
N GLY A 136 -5.53 6.76 -2.09
CA GLY A 136 -5.34 6.31 -0.70
C GLY A 136 -6.51 5.44 -0.22
N ASP A 137 -7.73 5.95 -0.34
CA ASP A 137 -8.96 5.25 0.07
C ASP A 137 -9.09 3.88 -0.62
N LEU A 138 -8.77 3.81 -1.92
CA LEU A 138 -8.81 2.56 -2.69
C LEU A 138 -7.68 1.59 -2.29
N PHE A 139 -6.50 2.09 -1.93
CA PHE A 139 -5.42 1.23 -1.44
C PHE A 139 -5.78 0.61 -0.09
N GLU A 140 -6.28 1.43 0.84
CA GLU A 140 -6.75 0.98 2.16
C GLU A 140 -7.81 -0.12 2.02
N ARG A 141 -8.83 0.11 1.18
CA ARG A 141 -9.86 -0.90 0.90
C ARG A 141 -9.30 -2.16 0.24
N PHE A 142 -8.38 -2.02 -0.72
CA PHE A 142 -7.81 -3.17 -1.42
C PHE A 142 -7.06 -4.09 -0.45
N ILE A 143 -6.24 -3.52 0.43
CA ILE A 143 -5.54 -4.29 1.48
C ILE A 143 -6.53 -4.97 2.42
N ARG A 144 -7.62 -4.31 2.83
CA ARG A 144 -8.68 -4.96 3.63
C ARG A 144 -9.27 -6.17 2.90
N LEU A 145 -9.64 -6.03 1.63
CA LEU A 145 -10.19 -7.13 0.83
C LEU A 145 -9.21 -8.31 0.72
N ILE A 146 -7.90 -8.05 0.60
CA ILE A 146 -6.87 -9.09 0.54
C ILE A 146 -6.78 -9.83 1.87
N ILE A 147 -6.72 -9.11 2.99
CA ILE A 147 -6.66 -9.70 4.34
C ILE A 147 -7.93 -10.51 4.63
N SER A 148 -9.12 -9.98 4.29
CA SER A 148 -10.37 -10.73 4.44
C SER A 148 -10.40 -11.99 3.58
N LYS A 149 -9.89 -11.93 2.34
CA LYS A 149 -9.81 -13.10 1.45
C LYS A 149 -8.84 -14.17 1.99
N ALA A 150 -7.78 -13.75 2.68
CA ALA A 150 -6.88 -14.63 3.42
C ALA A 150 -7.53 -15.29 4.65
N GLY A 151 -8.77 -14.95 5.01
CA GLY A 151 -9.49 -15.55 6.13
C GLY A 151 -9.26 -14.86 7.48
N VAL A 152 -8.71 -13.65 7.48
CA VAL A 152 -8.51 -12.85 8.71
C VAL A 152 -9.61 -11.79 8.82
N ASP A 153 -10.26 -11.72 9.98
CA ASP A 153 -11.25 -10.67 10.24
C ASP A 153 -10.54 -9.31 10.37
N VAL A 154 -10.94 -8.38 9.49
CA VAL A 154 -10.37 -7.05 9.40
C VAL A 154 -11.43 -6.02 9.08
N SER A 155 -11.37 -4.89 9.77
CA SER A 155 -12.27 -3.76 9.55
C SER A 155 -11.50 -2.44 9.57
N ASP A 156 -12.12 -1.37 9.05
CA ASP A 156 -11.73 -0.01 9.42
C ASP A 156 -12.72 0.53 10.45
N GLY A 157 -12.27 1.48 11.28
CA GLY A 157 -13.17 2.06 12.26
C GLY A 157 -12.50 2.83 13.37
N ASN A 158 -13.31 3.20 14.35
CA ASN A 158 -12.86 3.86 15.57
C ASN A 158 -12.76 2.85 16.70
N ILE A 159 -11.64 2.85 17.42
CA ILE A 159 -11.49 2.17 18.69
C ILE A 159 -11.69 3.19 19.80
N ALA A 160 -12.67 2.94 20.66
CA ALA A 160 -12.93 3.74 21.84
C ALA A 160 -11.99 3.30 22.98
N VAL A 161 -11.09 4.18 23.36
CA VAL A 161 -10.13 3.98 24.46
C VAL A 161 -10.66 4.68 25.71
N PRO A 162 -10.93 3.96 26.81
CA PRO A 162 -11.44 4.56 28.04
C PRO A 162 -10.35 5.31 28.79
N VAL A 163 -10.58 6.57 29.10
CA VAL A 163 -9.71 7.38 29.95
C VAL A 163 -10.24 7.33 31.38
N LYS A 164 -9.44 6.79 32.30
CA LYS A 164 -9.83 6.64 33.72
C LYS A 164 -9.26 7.76 34.58
N ILE A 165 -10.09 8.35 35.45
CA ILE A 165 -9.69 9.28 36.50
C ILE A 165 -10.15 8.68 37.84
N ASN A 166 -9.24 8.51 38.79
CA ASN A 166 -9.51 7.86 40.08
C ASN A 166 -10.11 6.45 39.98
N GLY A 167 -9.78 5.70 38.92
CA GLY A 167 -10.28 4.33 38.69
C GLY A 167 -11.62 4.26 37.95
N GLU A 168 -12.34 5.38 37.81
CA GLU A 168 -13.60 5.46 37.05
C GLU A 168 -13.36 5.97 35.62
N ILE A 169 -14.11 5.45 34.65
CA ILE A 169 -14.04 5.93 33.26
C ILE A 169 -14.64 7.33 33.21
N ALA A 170 -13.81 8.34 32.95
CA ALA A 170 -14.24 9.72 32.84
C ALA A 170 -14.83 10.02 31.45
N PHE A 171 -14.20 9.52 30.38
CA PHE A 171 -14.69 9.59 29.01
C PHE A 171 -13.98 8.58 28.11
N ASN A 172 -14.48 8.40 26.88
CA ASN A 172 -13.82 7.61 25.84
C ASN A 172 -13.18 8.51 24.79
N PHE A 173 -11.95 8.20 24.42
CA PHE A 173 -11.25 8.81 23.30
C PHE A 173 -11.28 7.88 22.09
N ASN A 174 -11.60 8.39 20.90
CA ASN A 174 -11.72 7.55 19.69
C ASN A 174 -10.48 7.67 18.81
N TYR A 175 -9.83 6.54 18.53
CA TYR A 175 -8.77 6.43 17.53
C TYR A 175 -9.32 5.83 16.24
N GLN A 176 -9.16 6.53 15.12
CA GLN A 176 -9.52 6.00 13.80
C GLN A 176 -8.32 5.24 13.21
N HIS A 177 -8.55 3.99 12.80
CA HIS A 177 -7.53 3.13 12.19
C HIS A 177 -7.98 2.59 10.83
N ASP A 178 -7.01 2.41 9.93
CA ASP A 178 -7.27 1.93 8.57
C ASP A 178 -7.56 0.43 8.56
N LEU A 179 -6.90 -0.32 9.46
CA LEU A 179 -7.03 -1.75 9.67
C LEU A 179 -7.13 -2.05 11.17
N ILE A 180 -8.13 -2.82 11.55
CA ILE A 180 -8.32 -3.38 12.89
C ILE A 180 -8.52 -4.88 12.69
N ILE A 181 -7.52 -5.67 13.10
CA ILE A 181 -7.57 -7.13 13.04
C ILE A 181 -8.22 -7.65 14.31
N LYS A 182 -9.18 -8.56 14.17
CA LYS A 182 -9.94 -9.11 15.30
C LYS A 182 -9.94 -10.63 15.33
N VAL A 183 -10.07 -11.17 16.54
CA VAL A 183 -10.39 -12.57 16.83
C VAL A 183 -11.41 -12.56 17.96
N ASP A 184 -12.55 -13.23 17.78
CA ASP A 184 -13.64 -13.29 18.76
C ASP A 184 -14.06 -11.90 19.28
N ASP A 185 -14.22 -10.93 18.36
CA ASP A 185 -14.54 -9.51 18.60
C ASP A 185 -13.47 -8.70 19.38
N GLU A 186 -12.37 -9.31 19.80
CA GLU A 186 -11.25 -8.62 20.44
C GLU A 186 -10.27 -8.06 19.41
N THR A 187 -9.79 -6.83 19.64
CA THR A 187 -8.74 -6.24 18.80
C THR A 187 -7.40 -6.91 19.09
N LYS A 188 -6.84 -7.57 18.08
CA LYS A 188 -5.54 -8.25 18.16
C LYS A 188 -4.40 -7.47 17.53
N ALA A 189 -4.65 -6.68 16.49
CA ALA A 189 -3.63 -5.80 15.91
C ALA A 189 -4.24 -4.60 15.19
N ILE A 190 -3.46 -3.53 15.08
CA ILE A 190 -3.84 -2.26 14.46
C ILE A 190 -2.89 -1.95 13.31
N GLY A 191 -3.45 -1.69 12.13
CA GLY A 191 -2.66 -1.44 10.93
C GLY A 191 -2.92 -0.06 10.32
N SER A 192 -1.87 0.53 9.75
CA SER A 192 -1.95 1.72 8.90
C SER A 192 -1.57 1.37 7.47
N VAL A 193 -2.37 1.82 6.50
CA VAL A 193 -2.10 1.62 5.07
C VAL A 193 -1.93 2.98 4.42
N LYS A 194 -0.78 3.20 3.77
CA LYS A 194 -0.48 4.48 3.13
C LYS A 194 0.23 4.26 1.79
N THR A 195 -0.07 5.10 0.80
CA THR A 195 0.61 5.00 -0.50
C THR A 195 2.10 5.33 -0.43
N SER A 196 2.50 6.20 0.51
CA SER A 196 3.90 6.53 0.83
C SER A 196 3.97 6.99 2.28
N SER A 197 5.11 6.75 2.94
CA SER A 197 5.29 7.02 4.37
C SER A 197 5.47 8.52 4.65
N LYS A 198 6.55 9.12 4.14
CA LYS A 198 6.91 10.53 4.37
C LYS A 198 6.82 10.90 5.87
N ASP A 199 6.34 12.11 6.15
CA ASP A 199 5.98 12.61 7.48
C ASP A 199 4.86 11.82 8.17
N ARG A 200 4.07 11.01 7.44
CA ARG A 200 3.01 10.19 8.06
C ARG A 200 3.55 9.01 8.84
N LEU A 201 4.82 8.64 8.64
CA LEU A 201 5.48 7.61 9.42
C LEU A 201 5.43 7.95 10.92
N ASP A 202 5.74 9.20 11.26
CA ASP A 202 5.80 9.71 12.63
C ASP A 202 4.47 9.45 13.36
N LYS A 203 3.34 9.66 12.68
CA LYS A 203 2.00 9.44 13.24
C LYS A 203 1.80 7.99 13.69
N ILE A 204 2.25 7.01 12.91
CA ILE A 204 1.99 5.58 13.20
C ILE A 204 2.72 5.14 14.48
N PHE A 205 3.97 5.61 14.66
CA PHE A 205 4.73 5.35 15.88
C PHE A 205 4.06 5.98 17.11
N ILE A 206 3.63 7.24 17.00
CA ILE A 206 2.92 7.95 18.07
C ILE A 206 1.58 7.29 18.39
N ASP A 207 0.84 6.84 17.38
CA ASP A 207 -0.42 6.13 17.56
C ASP A 207 -0.21 4.84 18.37
N LYS A 208 0.80 4.01 18.03
CA LYS A 208 1.16 2.82 18.85
C LYS A 208 1.50 3.20 20.29
N PHE A 209 2.38 4.18 20.47
CA PHE A 209 2.81 4.63 21.80
C PHE A 209 1.61 5.04 22.66
N LEU A 210 0.76 5.92 22.12
CA LEU A 210 -0.38 6.46 22.85
C LEU A 210 -1.43 5.39 23.11
N PHE A 211 -1.76 4.56 22.12
CA PHE A 211 -2.74 3.49 22.27
C PHE A 211 -2.34 2.57 23.42
N ASN A 212 -1.16 1.95 23.33
CA ASN A 212 -0.65 1.00 24.32
C ASN A 212 -0.54 1.65 25.71
N ARG A 213 -0.12 2.92 25.78
CA ARG A 213 -0.01 3.64 27.05
C ARG A 213 -1.37 3.92 27.71
N LEU A 214 -2.40 4.19 26.91
CA LEU A 214 -3.74 4.52 27.40
C LEU A 214 -4.57 3.29 27.74
N THR A 215 -4.37 2.18 27.03
CA THR A 215 -5.08 0.92 27.26
C THR A 215 -4.38 -0.01 28.25
N ASP A 216 -3.12 0.28 28.59
CA ASP A 216 -2.25 -0.62 29.36
C ASP A 216 -2.13 -2.01 28.71
N THR A 217 -2.03 -2.01 27.37
CA THR A 217 -1.85 -3.21 26.54
C THR A 217 -0.58 -3.10 25.71
N ASP A 218 -0.10 -4.23 25.19
CA ASP A 218 0.95 -4.25 24.17
C ASP A 218 0.37 -4.67 22.81
N THR A 219 -0.62 -3.92 22.32
CA THR A 219 -1.31 -4.27 21.08
C THR A 219 -0.38 -4.05 19.88
N PRO A 220 -0.13 -5.08 19.04
CA PRO A 220 0.68 -4.95 17.85
C PRO A 220 0.19 -3.84 16.91
N HIS A 221 1.11 -2.99 16.46
CA HIS A 221 0.87 -2.04 15.37
C HIS A 221 1.82 -2.29 14.21
N PHE A 222 1.25 -2.26 13.01
CA PHE A 222 1.99 -2.44 11.77
C PHE A 222 1.64 -1.39 10.71
N ALA A 223 2.49 -1.28 9.70
CA ALA A 223 2.32 -0.35 8.59
C ALA A 223 2.54 -1.02 7.24
N ILE A 224 1.69 -0.71 6.26
CA ILE A 224 1.81 -1.18 4.88
C ILE A 224 1.92 0.04 3.96
N PHE A 225 3.00 0.07 3.19
CA PHE A 225 3.30 1.15 2.26
C PHE A 225 3.38 0.66 0.82
N LEU A 226 2.82 1.42 -0.12
CA LEU A 226 2.97 1.08 -1.54
C LEU A 226 4.41 1.32 -2.01
N ASN A 227 4.94 2.53 -1.81
CA ASN A 227 6.30 2.91 -2.21
C ASN A 227 6.77 4.18 -1.47
N ASP A 228 8.06 4.49 -1.55
CA ASP A 228 8.60 5.79 -1.12
C ASP A 228 9.42 6.46 -2.21
N VAL A 229 8.76 6.65 -3.35
CA VAL A 229 9.31 7.36 -4.50
C VAL A 229 8.42 8.52 -4.93
N GLN A 230 9.07 9.59 -5.38
CA GLN A 230 8.38 10.70 -6.01
C GLN A 230 9.12 11.15 -7.27
N ARG A 231 8.37 11.73 -8.21
CA ARG A 231 8.93 12.31 -9.42
C ARG A 231 9.86 13.48 -9.06
N LYS A 232 11.06 13.49 -9.65
CA LYS A 232 12.08 14.53 -9.57
C LYS A 232 12.40 15.03 -10.99
N GLY A 233 12.83 16.28 -11.13
CA GLY A 233 13.26 16.84 -12.41
C GLY A 233 12.16 17.60 -13.17
N LYS A 234 12.45 17.92 -14.43
CA LYS A 234 11.59 18.73 -15.32
C LYS A 234 11.06 17.87 -16.47
N GLU A 235 10.11 18.40 -17.24
CA GLU A 235 9.53 17.72 -18.40
C GLU A 235 10.60 17.20 -19.37
N GLY A 236 10.46 15.94 -19.81
CA GLY A 236 11.43 15.22 -20.64
C GLY A 236 12.74 14.82 -19.92
N LYS A 237 12.94 15.23 -18.66
CA LYS A 237 14.14 14.95 -17.85
C LYS A 237 13.75 14.49 -16.44
N TYR A 238 12.93 13.45 -16.38
CA TYR A 238 12.45 12.90 -15.11
C TYR A 238 13.47 11.96 -14.47
N GLY A 239 13.48 11.99 -13.15
CA GLY A 239 14.12 11.02 -12.29
C GLY A 239 13.21 10.72 -11.09
N VAL A 240 13.71 9.93 -10.17
CA VAL A 240 13.02 9.61 -8.92
C VAL A 240 13.78 10.17 -7.72
N GLY A 241 13.05 10.59 -6.69
CA GLY A 241 13.58 10.94 -5.37
C GLY A 241 12.96 10.04 -4.32
N ALA A 242 13.76 9.66 -3.31
CA ALA A 242 13.26 8.94 -2.15
C ALA A 242 12.46 9.88 -1.24
N THR A 243 11.40 9.35 -0.62
CA THR A 243 10.56 10.08 0.33
C THR A 243 10.55 9.49 1.74
N PHE A 244 11.14 8.30 1.89
CA PHE A 244 11.35 7.67 3.17
C PHE A 244 12.28 8.52 4.05
N LEU A 245 11.97 8.61 5.35
CA LEU A 245 12.74 9.36 6.34
C LEU A 245 13.51 8.38 7.25
N PRO A 246 14.69 7.88 6.84
CA PRO A 246 15.41 6.83 7.57
C PRO A 246 15.85 7.26 8.98
N GLY A 247 16.16 8.55 9.18
CA GLY A 247 16.52 9.06 10.50
C GLY A 247 15.35 9.02 11.48
N HIS A 248 14.14 9.38 11.03
CA HIS A 248 12.93 9.33 11.84
C HIS A 248 12.59 7.89 12.21
N PHE A 249 12.56 6.99 11.22
CA PHE A 249 12.30 5.57 11.43
C PHE A 249 13.24 4.99 12.49
N LYS A 250 14.55 5.13 12.30
CA LYS A 250 15.55 4.59 13.24
C LYS A 250 15.43 5.24 14.62
N GLY A 251 15.21 6.55 14.67
CA GLY A 251 15.00 7.30 15.90
C GLY A 251 13.84 6.72 16.72
N TYR A 252 12.67 6.55 16.10
CA TYR A 252 11.49 6.03 16.80
C TYR A 252 11.60 4.55 17.15
N THR A 253 12.10 3.71 16.25
CA THR A 253 12.33 2.29 16.52
C THR A 253 13.23 2.08 17.74
N ILE A 254 14.29 2.87 17.89
CA ILE A 254 15.27 2.70 18.98
C ILE A 254 14.84 3.42 20.26
N LYS A 255 14.24 4.62 20.16
CA LYS A 255 14.05 5.53 21.30
C LYS A 255 12.61 5.68 21.77
N LEU A 256 11.63 5.31 20.97
CA LEU A 256 10.21 5.45 21.31
C LEU A 256 9.57 4.07 21.51
N ASN A 257 9.25 3.40 20.41
CA ASN A 257 8.76 2.03 20.38
C ASN A 257 8.98 1.48 18.97
N SER A 258 9.33 0.20 18.83
CA SER A 258 9.31 -0.44 17.52
C SER A 258 7.86 -0.68 17.07
N LEU A 259 7.61 -0.57 15.77
CA LEU A 259 6.43 -1.18 15.15
C LEU A 259 6.67 -2.70 15.04
N ASP A 260 5.58 -3.46 15.06
CA ASP A 260 5.60 -4.94 15.04
C ASP A 260 5.73 -5.48 13.61
N GLY A 261 5.46 -4.62 12.62
CA GLY A 261 5.70 -4.94 11.21
C GLY A 261 5.66 -3.70 10.33
N VAL A 262 6.60 -3.60 9.39
CA VAL A 262 6.61 -2.51 8.40
C VAL A 262 6.87 -3.11 7.03
N TYR A 263 5.92 -2.93 6.13
CA TYR A 263 5.86 -3.66 4.87
C TYR A 263 5.79 -2.71 3.68
N TYR A 264 6.58 -3.00 2.64
CA TYR A 264 6.56 -2.25 1.39
C TYR A 264 6.29 -3.16 0.19
N PHE A 265 5.57 -2.66 -0.81
CA PHE A 265 5.55 -3.32 -2.13
C PHE A 265 6.80 -2.95 -2.92
N ASP A 266 7.10 -1.65 -3.05
CA ASP A 266 8.31 -1.14 -3.69
C ASP A 266 9.34 -0.71 -2.65
N ILE A 267 10.07 -1.70 -2.14
CA ILE A 267 11.09 -1.52 -1.11
C ILE A 267 12.37 -0.90 -1.70
N ARG A 268 12.89 0.14 -1.03
CA ARG A 268 14.05 0.91 -1.49
C ARG A 268 15.37 0.16 -1.19
N PRO A 269 16.44 0.34 -2.00
CA PRO A 269 17.70 -0.39 -1.81
C PRO A 269 18.31 -0.26 -0.40
N ASN A 270 18.27 0.94 0.19
CA ASN A 270 18.79 1.18 1.54
C ASN A 270 18.01 0.45 2.63
N MET A 271 16.72 0.18 2.41
CA MET A 271 15.90 -0.58 3.36
C MET A 271 16.31 -2.06 3.40
N LYS A 272 16.99 -2.58 2.38
CA LYS A 272 17.46 -3.98 2.32
C LYS A 272 18.86 -4.18 2.90
N THR A 273 19.65 -3.11 3.00
CA THR A 273 21.08 -3.22 3.29
C THR A 273 21.48 -2.57 4.60
N GLU A 274 20.80 -1.51 5.03
CA GLU A 274 21.13 -0.82 6.29
C GLU A 274 20.69 -1.66 7.49
N ALA A 275 21.56 -1.76 8.50
CA ALA A 275 21.45 -2.74 9.57
C ALA A 275 20.13 -2.67 10.36
N ILE A 276 19.64 -1.47 10.67
CA ILE A 276 18.39 -1.32 11.43
C ILE A 276 17.20 -1.46 10.49
N LEU A 277 17.27 -0.87 9.31
CA LEU A 277 16.15 -0.87 8.37
C LEU A 277 15.81 -2.28 7.89
N LYS A 278 16.80 -3.08 7.52
CA LYS A 278 16.58 -4.41 6.91
C LYS A 278 15.94 -5.41 7.87
N ASP A 279 16.16 -5.24 9.17
CA ASP A 279 15.62 -6.13 10.21
C ASP A 279 14.16 -5.77 10.56
N HIS A 280 13.73 -4.53 10.27
CA HIS A 280 12.41 -4.01 10.64
C HIS A 280 11.48 -3.73 9.45
N ILE A 281 12.03 -3.66 8.23
CA ILE A 281 11.29 -3.36 7.01
C ILE A 281 11.36 -4.56 6.08
N LYS A 282 10.20 -5.11 5.74
CA LYS A 282 10.06 -6.26 4.85
C LYS A 282 9.17 -5.93 3.66
N THR A 283 9.02 -6.87 2.74
CA THR A 283 8.01 -6.80 1.67
C THR A 283 6.65 -7.33 2.15
N PHE A 284 5.56 -6.97 1.46
CA PHE A 284 4.19 -7.29 1.89
C PHE A 284 3.87 -8.78 1.96
N ASP A 285 4.51 -9.61 1.14
CA ASP A 285 4.42 -11.07 1.23
C ASP A 285 4.81 -11.62 2.61
N HIS A 286 5.73 -10.98 3.35
CA HIS A 286 6.04 -11.39 4.73
C HIS A 286 4.88 -11.14 5.69
N PHE A 287 4.15 -10.04 5.50
CA PHE A 287 2.95 -9.78 6.28
C PHE A 287 1.92 -10.88 6.05
N LEU A 288 1.60 -11.14 4.78
CA LEU A 288 0.51 -12.02 4.40
C LEU A 288 0.79 -13.51 4.71
N LEU A 289 2.02 -13.97 4.49
CA LEU A 289 2.37 -15.39 4.64
C LEU A 289 2.82 -15.76 6.05
N SER A 290 3.34 -14.83 6.85
CA SER A 290 3.92 -15.18 8.16
C SER A 290 3.49 -14.27 9.30
N ASP A 291 3.61 -12.96 9.15
CA ASP A 291 3.58 -12.08 10.32
C ASP A 291 2.15 -11.77 10.80
N ILE A 292 1.15 -11.76 9.92
CA ILE A 292 -0.26 -11.58 10.30
C ILE A 292 -0.77 -12.70 11.22
N TRP A 293 -0.29 -13.93 11.02
CA TRP A 293 -0.72 -15.10 11.80
C TRP A 293 -0.24 -15.02 13.25
N LYS A 294 0.98 -14.51 13.47
CA LYS A 294 1.54 -14.27 14.80
C LYS A 294 0.79 -13.19 15.57
N PHE A 295 0.07 -12.31 14.88
CA PHE A 295 -0.72 -11.27 15.53
C PHE A 295 -2.05 -11.80 16.06
N ILE A 296 -2.55 -12.92 15.54
CA ILE A 296 -3.86 -13.48 15.89
C ILE A 296 -3.80 -14.77 16.70
N GLU A 297 -2.60 -15.33 16.89
CA GLU A 297 -2.28 -16.40 17.86
C GLU A 297 -2.29 -15.88 19.30
#